data_AF-A0A7W5VB64-F1
#
_entry.id   AF-A0A7W5VB64-F1
#
_cell.length_a   1.000
_cell.length_b   1.000
_cell.length_c   1.000
_cell.angle_alpha   90.00
_cell.angle_beta   90.00
_cell.angle_gamma   90.00
#
_symmetry.space_group_name_H-M   'P 1'
#
loop_
_entity.id
_entity.type
_entity.pdbx_description
1 polymer ?
#
loop_
_entity_poly.entity_id
_entity_poly.type
_entity_poly.pdbx_seq_one_letter_code
_entity_poly.pdbx_strand_id
1 'polypeptide(L)'
;MARGRRRAPRSFWGSGWAMAAYGAAAFALVGRIVVGMGADVALDVDGRTMALRSSADTVAEVLQEARVAVGADDYLHPDARAPISDGARIVVRHARPITLTVDGRTARHVVTAMSVGGALDELDIEHTGSRLSVAREGAVPLSGMAVTMLTPRRVHVIAGGRRLSTTTTSATVRGVLKEKRVRHGDGYRVTPPLGSFPRHGTVIKVEPPGPVAPPRTVPITAEVAALNWAGLAACESGGDPRAFNPSGPYYGLYQFSLPMWQAVGGTSTPNLWPAEEQTYRAQLLYQRVAGRWQGQWPHCGARLFS
;
A
#
# COMPACT_ATOMS: atom_id res chain seq x y z
N MET A 1 -51.85 -23.08 28.94
CA MET A 1 -52.71 -21.98 29.44
C MET A 1 -51.88 -20.69 29.47
N ALA A 2 -52.49 -19.54 29.14
CA ALA A 2 -51.95 -18.17 29.05
C ALA A 2 -50.87 -17.95 27.95
N ARG A 3 -51.10 -17.39 26.75
CA ARG A 3 -51.86 -16.21 26.26
C ARG A 3 -51.49 -14.90 26.98
N GLY A 4 -50.75 -14.00 26.30
CA GLY A 4 -50.57 -12.63 26.79
C GLY A 4 -49.65 -11.70 26.01
N ARG A 5 -50.08 -11.31 24.80
CA ARG A 5 -50.06 -9.93 24.26
C ARG A 5 -48.72 -9.19 24.08
N ARG A 6 -48.28 -9.13 22.81
CA ARG A 6 -47.39 -8.08 22.26
C ARG A 6 -48.10 -6.72 22.32
N ARG A 7 -47.49 -5.71 22.95
CA ARG A 7 -47.91 -4.31 22.89
C ARG A 7 -47.10 -3.58 21.81
N ALA A 8 -47.81 -2.99 20.85
CA ALA A 8 -47.28 -1.98 19.94
C ALA A 8 -47.21 -0.62 20.66
N PRO A 9 -46.20 0.23 20.38
CA PRO A 9 -46.32 1.66 20.61
C PRO A 9 -46.95 2.36 19.41
N ARG A 10 -47.89 3.26 19.72
CA ARG A 10 -48.67 4.07 18.78
C ARG A 10 -47.86 5.30 18.34
N SER A 11 -48.03 5.62 17.06
CA SER A 11 -48.02 6.94 16.42
C SER A 11 -48.29 8.13 17.34
N PHE A 12 -47.56 9.25 17.16
CA PHE A 12 -48.07 10.51 16.58
C PHE A 12 -47.02 11.65 16.62
N TRP A 13 -47.15 12.61 15.68
CA TRP A 13 -46.39 13.86 15.43
C TRP A 13 -45.12 13.68 14.57
N GLY A 14 -44.97 14.28 13.39
CA GLY A 14 -45.63 15.44 12.80
C GLY A 14 -44.56 16.46 12.42
N SER A 15 -44.14 16.47 11.15
CA SER A 15 -43.58 17.65 10.46
C SER A 15 -43.45 17.30 8.98
N GLY A 16 -44.27 17.96 8.17
CA GLY A 16 -44.37 17.76 6.73
C GLY A 16 -43.05 18.11 6.05
N TRP A 17 -42.45 17.11 5.41
CA TRP A 17 -41.40 17.34 4.44
C TRP A 17 -42.08 17.75 3.15
N ALA A 18 -41.91 19.02 2.81
CA ALA A 18 -42.31 19.60 1.55
C ALA A 18 -41.85 18.70 0.40
N MET A 19 -42.82 18.14 -0.32
CA MET A 19 -42.61 17.63 -1.67
C MET A 19 -42.11 18.82 -2.50
N ALA A 20 -40.80 18.90 -2.71
CA ALA A 20 -40.23 19.75 -3.74
C ALA A 20 -40.71 19.17 -5.07
N ALA A 21 -41.83 19.71 -5.54
CA ALA A 21 -42.30 19.53 -6.90
C ALA A 21 -41.16 19.98 -7.82
N TYR A 22 -40.49 19.01 -8.45
CA TYR A 22 -39.74 19.28 -9.67
C TYR A 22 -40.79 19.74 -10.68
N GLY A 23 -40.95 21.05 -10.80
CA GLY A 23 -41.70 21.67 -11.86
C GLY A 23 -41.06 21.27 -13.17
N ALA A 24 -41.69 20.35 -13.89
CA ALA A 24 -41.50 20.22 -15.32
C ALA A 24 -41.96 21.55 -15.93
N ALA A 25 -41.04 22.49 -16.10
CA ALA A 25 -41.25 23.65 -16.94
C ALA A 25 -41.36 23.14 -18.38
N ALA A 26 -42.58 22.75 -18.77
CA ALA A 26 -42.93 22.54 -20.16
C ALA A 26 -42.86 23.92 -20.83
N PHE A 27 -41.74 24.21 -21.49
CA PHE A 27 -41.69 25.29 -22.46
C PHE A 27 -42.62 24.90 -23.60
N ALA A 28 -43.84 25.45 -23.60
CA ALA A 28 -44.70 25.46 -24.77
C ALA A 28 -44.04 26.36 -25.81
N LEU A 29 -43.16 25.78 -26.63
CA LEU A 29 -42.66 26.45 -27.82
C LEU A 29 -43.86 26.58 -28.77
N VAL A 30 -44.32 27.81 -29.00
CA VAL A 30 -45.19 28.12 -30.14
C VAL A 30 -44.33 27.90 -31.39
N GLY A 31 -44.33 26.68 -31.89
CA GLY A 31 -43.62 26.30 -33.10
C GLY A 31 -44.24 26.99 -34.31
N ARG A 32 -43.62 28.07 -34.78
CA ARG A 32 -43.71 28.42 -36.19
C ARG A 32 -42.95 27.34 -36.95
N ILE A 33 -43.66 26.45 -37.65
CA ILE A 33 -43.02 25.57 -38.63
C ILE A 33 -42.58 26.45 -39.79
N VAL A 34 -41.37 26.99 -39.69
CA VAL A 34 -40.64 27.50 -40.84
C VAL A 34 -40.02 26.26 -41.48
N VAL A 35 -40.56 25.83 -42.62
CA VAL A 35 -39.89 24.84 -43.48
C VAL A 35 -38.71 25.55 -44.12
N GLY A 36 -37.60 25.64 -43.38
CA GLY A 36 -36.34 26.21 -43.83
C GLY A 36 -35.40 25.14 -44.34
N MET A 37 -34.63 25.44 -45.39
CA MET A 37 -33.46 24.65 -45.79
C MET A 37 -32.46 24.67 -44.63
N GLY A 38 -32.27 23.54 -43.94
CA GLY A 38 -31.36 23.42 -42.81
C GLY A 38 -31.40 22.01 -42.24
N ALA A 39 -30.26 21.52 -41.79
CA ALA A 39 -30.06 20.17 -41.24
C ALA A 39 -30.42 20.13 -39.76
N ASP A 40 -31.05 19.02 -39.33
CA ASP A 40 -31.20 18.70 -37.92
C ASP A 40 -29.89 18.09 -37.39
N VAL A 41 -29.27 18.72 -36.38
CA VAL A 41 -27.98 18.33 -35.82
C VAL A 41 -28.11 18.00 -34.33
N ALA A 42 -27.57 16.85 -33.93
CA ALA A 42 -27.40 16.47 -32.53
C ALA A 42 -25.97 16.78 -32.07
N LEU A 43 -25.82 17.79 -31.22
CA LEU A 43 -24.54 18.22 -30.67
C LEU A 43 -24.41 17.74 -29.22
N ASP A 44 -23.43 16.89 -28.95
CA ASP A 44 -23.08 16.38 -27.63
C ASP A 44 -21.80 17.09 -27.13
N VAL A 45 -21.97 17.96 -26.14
CA VAL A 45 -20.87 18.69 -25.49
C VAL A 45 -20.69 18.14 -24.08
N ASP A 46 -19.58 17.47 -23.83
CA ASP A 46 -19.26 16.86 -22.53
C ASP A 46 -20.41 16.03 -21.93
N GLY A 47 -21.08 15.22 -22.77
CA GLY A 47 -22.18 14.35 -22.37
C GLY A 47 -23.54 15.06 -22.28
N ARG A 48 -23.60 16.37 -22.56
CA ARG A 48 -24.86 17.12 -22.68
C ARG A 48 -25.24 17.23 -24.14
N THR A 49 -26.29 16.49 -24.53
CA THR A 49 -26.83 16.54 -25.88
C THR A 49 -27.82 17.67 -26.04
N MET A 50 -27.67 18.44 -27.12
CA MET A 50 -28.64 19.41 -27.61
C MET A 50 -28.99 19.13 -29.07
N ALA A 51 -30.25 19.32 -29.43
CA ALA A 51 -30.70 19.30 -30.81
C ALA A 51 -30.79 20.75 -31.30
N LEU A 52 -30.21 21.02 -32.46
CA LEU A 52 -30.30 22.33 -33.10
C LEU A 52 -30.53 22.16 -34.61
N ARG A 53 -31.20 23.13 -35.21
CA ARG A 53 -31.36 23.21 -36.66
C ARG A 53 -30.39 24.25 -37.19
N SER A 54 -29.56 23.87 -38.14
CA SER A 54 -28.48 24.70 -38.66
C SER A 54 -28.50 24.75 -40.18
N SER A 55 -28.13 25.90 -40.75
CA SER A 55 -27.87 26.07 -42.19
C SER A 55 -26.38 26.09 -42.51
N ALA A 56 -25.52 25.79 -41.52
CA ALA A 56 -24.09 25.70 -41.69
C ALA A 56 -23.68 24.60 -42.68
N ASP A 57 -22.64 24.86 -43.45
CA ASP A 57 -22.07 23.90 -44.40
C ASP A 57 -21.11 22.94 -43.69
N THR A 58 -20.51 23.37 -42.57
CA THR A 58 -19.45 22.63 -41.86
C THR A 58 -19.65 22.51 -40.35
N VAL A 59 -18.99 21.52 -39.74
CA VAL A 59 -18.96 21.36 -38.27
C VAL A 59 -18.48 22.62 -37.55
N ALA A 60 -17.45 23.30 -38.06
CA ALA A 60 -16.92 24.53 -37.44
C ALA A 60 -17.99 25.63 -37.34
N GLU A 61 -18.78 25.81 -38.40
CA GLU A 61 -19.86 26.79 -38.45
C GLU A 61 -21.00 26.42 -37.49
N VAL A 62 -21.37 25.14 -37.40
CA VAL A 62 -22.35 24.66 -36.39
C VAL A 62 -21.88 24.98 -34.98
N LEU A 63 -20.60 24.74 -34.67
CA LEU A 63 -20.03 25.04 -33.35
C LEU A 63 -20.01 26.55 -33.07
N GLN A 64 -19.76 27.38 -34.07
CA GLN A 64 -19.81 28.84 -33.96
C GLN A 64 -21.23 29.33 -33.67
N GLU A 65 -22.24 28.80 -34.37
CA GLU A 65 -23.66 29.08 -34.12
C GLU A 65 -24.07 28.68 -32.70
N ALA A 66 -23.64 27.49 -32.26
CA ALA A 66 -23.88 26.96 -30.91
C ALA A 66 -23.03 27.64 -29.82
N ARG A 67 -22.09 28.52 -30.21
CA ARG A 67 -21.12 29.19 -29.32
C ARG A 67 -20.29 28.22 -28.48
N VAL A 68 -19.94 27.08 -29.07
CA VAL A 68 -19.06 26.08 -28.47
C VAL A 68 -17.64 26.33 -28.96
N ALA A 69 -16.75 26.70 -28.04
CA ALA A 69 -15.33 26.82 -28.32
C ALA A 69 -14.69 25.42 -28.32
N VAL A 70 -13.75 25.18 -29.25
CA VAL A 70 -12.97 23.94 -29.31
C VAL A 70 -11.49 24.34 -29.33
N GLY A 71 -10.76 23.89 -28.32
CA GLY A 71 -9.31 24.05 -28.19
C GLY A 71 -8.52 23.00 -28.97
N ALA A 72 -7.19 23.15 -29.00
CA ALA A 72 -6.31 22.25 -29.74
C ALA A 72 -6.22 20.83 -29.16
N ASP A 73 -6.41 20.69 -27.85
CA ASP A 73 -6.36 19.41 -27.13
C ASP A 73 -7.77 18.77 -26.95
N ASP A 74 -8.81 19.43 -27.44
CA ASP A 74 -10.18 18.93 -27.35
C ASP A 74 -10.43 17.87 -28.42
N TYR A 75 -11.28 16.91 -28.10
CA TYR A 75 -11.76 15.94 -29.09
C TYR A 75 -12.99 16.48 -29.79
N LEU A 76 -12.95 16.45 -31.13
CA LEU A 76 -14.04 16.85 -32.00
C LEU A 76 -14.27 15.75 -33.05
N HIS A 77 -15.51 15.27 -33.15
CA HIS A 77 -15.91 14.31 -34.18
C HIS A 77 -17.34 14.59 -34.70
N PRO A 78 -17.57 14.61 -36.03
CA PRO A 78 -16.57 14.68 -37.11
C PRO A 78 -15.65 15.91 -36.98
N ASP A 79 -14.56 15.97 -37.75
CA ASP A 79 -13.62 17.10 -37.67
C ASP A 79 -14.26 18.43 -38.10
N ALA A 80 -13.60 19.55 -37.76
CA ALA A 80 -14.13 20.89 -37.96
C ALA A 80 -14.50 21.24 -39.42
N ARG A 81 -13.87 20.60 -40.42
CA ARG A 81 -14.13 20.86 -41.85
C ARG A 81 -15.10 19.86 -42.47
N ALA A 82 -15.56 18.86 -41.71
CA ALA A 82 -16.49 17.88 -42.20
C ALA A 82 -17.82 18.57 -42.61
N PRO A 83 -18.39 18.21 -43.78
CA PRO A 83 -19.66 18.75 -44.22
C PRO A 83 -20.80 18.29 -43.31
N ILE A 84 -21.81 19.13 -43.13
CA ILE A 84 -23.00 18.79 -42.34
C ILE A 84 -24.09 18.21 -43.23
N SER A 85 -24.71 17.13 -42.76
CA SER A 85 -25.89 16.52 -43.36
C SER A 85 -27.05 16.49 -42.37
N ASP A 86 -28.27 16.31 -42.87
CA ASP A 86 -29.42 16.10 -42.01
C ASP A 86 -29.24 14.87 -41.09
N GLY A 87 -29.58 15.02 -39.82
CA GLY A 87 -29.35 14.02 -38.78
C GLY A 87 -27.88 13.90 -38.31
N ALA A 88 -27.00 14.85 -38.65
CA ALA A 88 -25.61 14.83 -38.22
C ALA A 88 -25.47 14.75 -36.70
N ARG A 89 -24.46 14.02 -36.23
CA ARG A 89 -24.08 13.97 -34.82
C ARG A 89 -22.69 14.54 -34.65
N ILE A 90 -22.57 15.55 -33.81
CA ILE A 90 -21.29 16.20 -33.49
C ILE A 90 -21.01 15.95 -32.02
N VAL A 91 -19.80 15.48 -31.72
CA VAL A 91 -19.34 15.19 -30.37
C VAL A 91 -18.15 16.08 -30.06
N VAL A 92 -18.26 16.84 -28.98
CA VAL A 92 -17.19 17.65 -28.41
C VAL A 92 -16.87 17.12 -27.02
N ARG A 93 -15.59 16.87 -26.75
CA ARG A 93 -15.07 16.58 -25.41
C ARG A 93 -13.91 17.51 -25.13
N HIS A 94 -14.07 18.35 -24.12
CA HIS A 94 -13.01 19.29 -23.76
C HIS A 94 -11.89 18.59 -23.00
N ALA A 95 -10.67 19.07 -23.22
CA ALA A 95 -9.45 18.66 -22.56
C ALA A 95 -9.51 18.92 -21.04
N ARG A 96 -9.11 17.92 -20.26
CA ARG A 96 -9.14 17.92 -18.79
C ARG A 96 -7.76 17.55 -18.26
N PRO A 97 -7.11 18.43 -17.48
CA PRO A 97 -5.83 18.08 -16.87
C PRO A 97 -6.03 17.07 -15.74
N ILE A 98 -5.25 15.98 -15.74
CA ILE A 98 -5.25 14.98 -14.69
C ILE A 98 -3.84 14.79 -14.14
N THR A 99 -3.69 14.90 -12.82
CA THR A 99 -2.45 14.57 -12.11
C THR A 99 -2.59 13.16 -11.53
N LEU A 100 -1.91 12.19 -12.12
CA LEU A 100 -2.00 10.80 -11.71
C LEU A 100 -0.76 10.40 -10.89
N THR A 101 -0.99 9.85 -9.70
CA THR A 101 0.06 9.28 -8.85
C THR A 101 -0.09 7.77 -8.78
N VAL A 102 0.78 7.02 -9.45
CA VAL A 102 0.78 5.54 -9.45
C VAL A 102 1.91 5.04 -8.57
N ASP A 103 1.56 4.32 -7.50
CA ASP A 103 2.53 3.73 -6.55
C ASP A 103 3.62 4.73 -6.08
N GLY A 104 3.21 6.00 -5.87
CA GLY A 104 4.07 7.09 -5.42
C GLY A 104 4.82 7.86 -6.51
N ARG A 105 4.66 7.50 -7.79
CA ARG A 105 5.18 8.27 -8.93
C ARG A 105 4.09 9.14 -9.52
N THR A 106 4.34 10.44 -9.59
CA THR A 106 3.37 11.43 -10.08
C THR A 106 3.70 11.88 -11.50
N ALA A 107 2.70 11.90 -12.37
CA ALA A 107 2.76 12.46 -13.71
C ALA A 107 1.52 13.32 -13.98
N ARG A 108 1.65 14.30 -14.87
CA ARG A 108 0.55 15.13 -15.36
C ARG A 108 0.21 14.72 -16.77
N HIS A 109 -1.07 14.60 -17.05
CA HIS A 109 -1.62 14.25 -18.35
C HIS A 109 -2.79 15.19 -18.68
N VAL A 110 -3.17 15.19 -19.94
CA VAL A 110 -4.41 15.80 -20.43
C VAL A 110 -5.22 14.68 -21.05
N VAL A 111 -6.51 14.61 -20.74
CA VAL A 111 -7.44 13.61 -21.23
C VAL A 111 -8.74 14.27 -21.67
N THR A 112 -9.50 13.63 -22.54
CA THR A 112 -10.85 14.10 -22.94
C THR A 112 -11.96 13.30 -22.25
N ALA A 113 -11.61 12.16 -21.63
CA ALA A 113 -12.51 11.36 -20.83
C ALA A 113 -13.15 12.13 -19.66
N MET A 114 -14.44 11.87 -19.44
CA MET A 114 -15.24 12.55 -18.42
C MET A 114 -15.23 11.81 -17.07
N SER A 115 -14.67 10.61 -17.00
CA SER A 115 -14.60 9.78 -15.79
C SER A 115 -13.17 9.32 -15.52
N VAL A 116 -12.86 9.02 -14.26
CA VAL A 116 -11.54 8.52 -13.86
C VAL A 116 -11.20 7.21 -14.58
N GLY A 117 -12.17 6.29 -14.72
CA GLY A 117 -12.01 5.04 -15.46
C GLY A 117 -11.67 5.29 -16.92
N GLY A 118 -12.48 6.12 -17.60
CA GLY A 118 -12.22 6.46 -19.00
C GLY A 118 -10.88 7.18 -19.21
N ALA A 119 -10.45 8.01 -18.25
CA ALA A 119 -9.15 8.67 -18.31
C ALA A 119 -7.99 7.67 -18.17
N LEU A 120 -8.14 6.62 -17.36
CA LEU A 120 -7.13 5.56 -17.25
C LEU A 120 -7.10 4.70 -18.52
N ASP A 121 -8.25 4.42 -19.12
CA ASP A 121 -8.35 3.69 -20.39
C ASP A 121 -7.71 4.49 -21.55
N GLU A 122 -8.00 5.80 -21.64
CA GLU A 122 -7.42 6.71 -22.64
C GLU A 122 -5.89 6.80 -22.56
N LEU A 123 -5.34 6.67 -21.34
CA LEU A 123 -3.89 6.68 -21.09
C LEU A 123 -3.24 5.29 -21.20
N ASP A 124 -3.99 4.24 -21.54
CA ASP A 124 -3.54 2.83 -21.58
C ASP A 124 -2.93 2.37 -20.23
N ILE A 125 -3.58 2.77 -19.13
CA ILE A 125 -3.12 2.45 -17.77
C ILE A 125 -3.94 1.28 -17.20
N GLU A 126 -3.26 0.14 -17.05
CA GLU A 126 -3.83 -1.04 -16.40
C GLU A 126 -4.24 -0.73 -14.96
N HIS A 127 -5.53 -0.89 -14.68
CA HIS A 127 -6.12 -0.47 -13.42
C HIS A 127 -6.96 -1.58 -12.76
N THR A 128 -6.98 -2.79 -13.32
CA THR A 128 -7.70 -3.94 -12.75
C THR A 128 -7.19 -4.29 -11.36
N GLY A 129 -8.11 -4.38 -10.39
CA GLY A 129 -7.79 -4.66 -8.99
C GLY A 129 -7.08 -3.52 -8.24
N SER A 130 -6.71 -2.43 -8.92
CA SER A 130 -6.06 -1.27 -8.30
C SER A 130 -7.00 -0.55 -7.35
N ARG A 131 -6.43 0.00 -6.27
CA ARG A 131 -7.15 0.89 -5.34
C ARG A 131 -6.95 2.33 -5.79
N LEU A 132 -8.04 3.03 -6.06
CA LEU A 132 -8.05 4.43 -6.45
C LEU A 132 -8.43 5.33 -5.26
N SER A 133 -7.96 6.57 -5.25
CA SER A 133 -8.39 7.61 -4.31
C SER A 133 -9.77 8.18 -4.64
N VAL A 134 -10.21 8.02 -5.88
CA VAL A 134 -11.52 8.46 -6.41
C VAL A 134 -12.18 7.25 -7.09
N ALA A 135 -13.51 7.15 -7.04
CA ALA A 135 -14.24 6.09 -7.74
C ALA A 135 -13.97 6.13 -9.25
N ARG A 136 -14.03 4.98 -9.94
CA ARG A 136 -13.79 4.90 -11.39
C ARG A 136 -14.83 5.70 -12.17
N GLU A 137 -16.05 5.73 -11.66
CA GLU A 137 -17.18 6.48 -12.20
C GLU A 137 -17.15 7.96 -11.80
N GLY A 138 -16.18 8.36 -10.96
CA GLY A 138 -16.01 9.73 -10.53
C GLY A 138 -15.72 10.65 -11.71
N ALA A 139 -16.40 11.79 -11.76
CA ALA A 139 -16.26 12.76 -12.85
C ALA A 139 -14.89 13.46 -12.82
N VAL A 140 -14.29 13.65 -13.98
CA VAL A 140 -13.08 14.47 -14.17
C VAL A 140 -13.51 15.89 -14.54
N PRO A 141 -13.38 16.89 -13.66
CA PRO A 141 -13.81 18.26 -13.95
C PRO A 141 -12.89 18.95 -14.96
N LEU A 142 -13.39 19.97 -15.65
CA LEU A 142 -12.62 20.79 -16.60
C LEU A 142 -11.43 21.50 -15.92
N SER A 143 -11.58 21.86 -14.64
CA SER A 143 -10.51 22.42 -13.82
C SER A 143 -9.38 21.44 -13.52
N GLY A 144 -9.58 20.16 -13.82
CA GLY A 144 -8.67 19.06 -13.53
C GLY A 144 -8.80 18.43 -12.16
N MET A 145 -8.11 17.30 -11.99
CA MET A 145 -8.18 16.46 -10.78
C MET A 145 -6.83 15.79 -10.49
N ALA A 146 -6.58 15.51 -9.21
CA ALA A 146 -5.52 14.59 -8.78
C ALA A 146 -6.09 13.22 -8.40
N VAL A 147 -5.52 12.15 -8.95
CA VAL A 147 -5.90 10.77 -8.68
C VAL A 147 -4.68 10.01 -8.18
N THR A 148 -4.83 9.25 -7.09
CA THR A 148 -3.82 8.30 -6.63
C THR A 148 -4.28 6.88 -6.90
N MET A 149 -3.43 6.07 -7.52
CA MET A 149 -3.65 4.67 -7.79
C MET A 149 -2.58 3.81 -7.11
N LEU A 150 -3.02 2.75 -6.42
CA LEU A 150 -2.17 1.71 -5.88
C LEU A 150 -2.43 0.40 -6.58
N THR A 151 -1.41 -0.11 -7.29
CA THR A 151 -1.54 -1.33 -8.10
C THR A 151 -1.49 -2.59 -7.23
N PRO A 152 -2.20 -3.68 -7.62
CA PRO A 152 -2.08 -4.96 -6.96
C PRO A 152 -0.66 -5.48 -7.08
N ARG A 153 -0.07 -5.88 -5.96
CA ARG A 153 1.28 -6.44 -5.95
C ARG A 153 1.43 -7.58 -4.96
N ARG A 154 2.23 -8.56 -5.33
CA ARG A 154 2.54 -9.73 -4.50
C ARG A 154 3.63 -9.38 -3.49
N VAL A 155 3.43 -9.76 -2.23
CA VAL A 155 4.38 -9.60 -1.12
C VAL A 155 4.41 -10.89 -0.29
N HIS A 156 5.47 -11.04 0.51
CA HIS A 156 5.64 -12.17 1.41
C HIS A 156 5.79 -11.68 2.84
N VAL A 157 5.09 -12.28 3.79
CA VAL A 157 5.24 -12.01 5.21
C VAL A 157 5.84 -13.23 5.89
N ILE A 158 6.91 -13.04 6.66
CA ILE A 158 7.54 -14.05 7.50
C ILE A 158 7.34 -13.63 8.96
N ALA A 159 6.56 -14.41 9.70
CA ALA A 159 6.26 -14.15 11.11
C ALA A 159 6.13 -15.48 11.86
N GLY A 160 6.79 -15.60 13.02
CA GLY A 160 6.72 -16.81 13.86
C GLY A 160 7.10 -18.10 13.10
N GLY A 161 8.13 -18.05 12.26
CA GLY A 161 8.60 -19.19 11.45
C GLY A 161 7.70 -19.55 10.24
N ARG A 162 6.59 -18.85 10.02
CA ARG A 162 5.67 -19.11 8.91
C ARG A 162 5.84 -18.08 7.80
N ARG A 163 5.81 -18.53 6.55
CA ARG A 163 5.78 -17.67 5.35
C ARG A 163 4.36 -17.62 4.77
N LEU A 164 3.85 -16.41 4.57
CA LEU A 164 2.57 -16.13 3.92
C LEU A 164 2.81 -15.29 2.66
N SER A 165 2.26 -15.71 1.53
CA SER A 165 2.27 -14.93 0.30
C SER A 165 0.90 -14.30 0.08
N THR A 166 0.85 -13.02 -0.29
CA THR A 166 -0.41 -12.33 -0.57
C THR A 166 -0.27 -11.26 -1.64
N THR A 167 -1.33 -11.01 -2.39
CA THR A 167 -1.50 -9.78 -3.17
C THR A 167 -2.13 -8.71 -2.28
N THR A 168 -1.71 -7.46 -2.44
CA THR A 168 -2.20 -6.31 -1.66
C THR A 168 -2.11 -5.02 -2.49
N THR A 169 -2.93 -4.04 -2.15
CA THR A 169 -2.86 -2.65 -2.64
C THR A 169 -2.50 -1.68 -1.51
N SER A 170 -2.01 -2.17 -0.37
CA SER A 170 -1.61 -1.32 0.76
C SER A 170 -0.45 -0.40 0.42
N ALA A 171 -0.53 0.86 0.87
CA ALA A 171 0.56 1.83 0.69
C ALA A 171 1.77 1.56 1.60
N THR A 172 1.61 0.78 2.67
CA THR A 172 2.63 0.61 3.71
C THR A 172 2.75 -0.83 4.19
N VAL A 173 3.93 -1.21 4.68
CA VAL A 173 4.16 -2.49 5.38
C VAL A 173 3.16 -2.68 6.53
N ARG A 174 2.88 -1.62 7.31
CA ARG A 174 1.87 -1.64 8.38
C ARG A 174 0.50 -2.06 7.87
N GLY A 175 0.08 -1.51 6.72
CA GLY A 175 -1.19 -1.84 6.10
C GLY A 175 -1.29 -3.32 5.71
N VAL A 176 -0.21 -3.89 5.13
CA VAL A 176 -0.14 -5.32 4.80
C VAL A 176 -0.28 -6.19 6.05
N LEU A 177 0.43 -5.86 7.13
CA LEU A 177 0.35 -6.62 8.38
C LEU A 177 -1.05 -6.55 9.00
N LYS A 178 -1.71 -5.38 8.92
CA LYS A 178 -3.10 -5.20 9.37
C LYS A 178 -4.07 -6.05 8.55
N GLU A 179 -3.98 -6.03 7.22
CA GLU A 179 -4.80 -6.83 6.31
C GLU A 179 -4.68 -8.33 6.60
N LYS A 180 -3.46 -8.80 6.89
CA LYS A 180 -3.19 -10.21 7.17
C LYS A 180 -3.31 -10.58 8.65
N ARG A 181 -3.77 -9.64 9.49
CA ARG A 181 -3.95 -9.82 10.94
C ARG A 181 -2.68 -10.36 11.64
N VAL A 182 -1.51 -9.94 11.16
CA VAL A 182 -0.22 -10.34 11.71
C VAL A 182 0.08 -9.48 12.94
N ARG A 183 -0.02 -10.10 14.11
CA ARG A 183 0.28 -9.45 15.39
C ARG A 183 1.78 -9.26 15.53
N HIS A 184 2.16 -8.08 16.01
CA HIS A 184 3.50 -7.74 16.47
C HIS A 184 3.31 -6.87 17.71
N GLY A 185 3.90 -7.29 18.84
CA GLY A 185 3.83 -6.56 20.09
C GLY A 185 4.90 -5.47 20.16
N ASP A 186 4.97 -4.78 21.30
CA ASP A 186 6.05 -3.85 21.57
C ASP A 186 7.41 -4.56 21.53
N GLY A 187 8.42 -3.88 20.98
CA GLY A 187 9.77 -4.42 20.82
C GLY A 187 9.99 -5.33 19.60
N TYR A 188 8.92 -5.70 18.86
CA TYR A 188 9.08 -6.46 17.62
C TYR A 188 9.82 -5.64 16.57
N ARG A 189 10.73 -6.28 15.84
CA ARG A 189 11.42 -5.68 14.69
C ARG A 189 10.69 -6.06 13.40
N VAL A 190 10.29 -5.05 12.63
CA VAL A 190 9.67 -5.24 11.32
C VAL A 190 10.58 -4.70 10.22
N THR A 191 10.93 -5.55 9.26
CA THR A 191 11.78 -5.20 8.12
C THR A 191 11.09 -5.58 6.81
N PRO A 192 10.90 -4.66 5.84
CA PRO A 192 11.21 -3.23 5.89
C PRO A 192 10.39 -2.44 6.93
N PRO A 193 10.74 -1.16 7.23
CA PRO A 193 10.04 -0.37 8.24
C PRO A 193 8.54 -0.26 7.99
N LEU A 194 7.75 -0.16 9.06
CA LEU A 194 6.28 -0.15 9.01
C LEU A 194 5.68 0.91 8.06
N GLY A 195 6.33 2.07 7.92
CA GLY A 195 5.88 3.15 7.03
C GLY A 195 6.35 3.03 5.58
N SER A 196 7.22 2.07 5.27
CA SER A 196 7.77 1.91 3.92
C SER A 196 6.75 1.32 2.95
N PHE A 197 6.86 1.70 1.67
CA PHE A 197 6.05 1.16 0.60
C PHE A 197 6.53 -0.24 0.20
N PRO A 198 5.70 -1.29 0.31
CA PRO A 198 6.10 -2.63 -0.09
C PRO A 198 6.02 -2.74 -1.61
N ARG A 199 7.16 -2.96 -2.29
CA ARG A 199 7.21 -3.24 -3.74
C ARG A 199 6.83 -4.70 -4.05
N HIS A 200 6.59 -5.01 -5.32
CA HIS A 200 6.41 -6.40 -5.76
C HIS A 200 7.58 -7.29 -5.30
N GLY A 201 7.27 -8.45 -4.73
CA GLY A 201 8.25 -9.40 -4.18
C GLY A 201 8.79 -9.04 -2.79
N THR A 202 8.39 -7.92 -2.18
CA THR A 202 8.89 -7.52 -0.86
C THR A 202 8.69 -8.62 0.18
N VAL A 203 9.76 -8.95 0.91
CA VAL A 203 9.73 -9.88 2.05
C VAL A 203 9.68 -9.08 3.34
N ILE A 204 8.52 -9.06 3.98
CA ILE A 204 8.25 -8.44 5.27
C ILE A 204 8.56 -9.46 6.36
N LYS A 205 9.63 -9.23 7.12
CA LYS A 205 9.98 -10.03 8.30
C LYS A 205 9.45 -9.36 9.55
N VAL A 206 8.77 -10.13 10.39
CA VAL A 206 8.29 -9.73 11.71
C VAL A 206 8.99 -10.63 12.72
N GLU A 207 9.97 -10.05 13.39
CA GLU A 207 10.83 -10.75 14.35
C GLU A 207 10.43 -10.30 15.76
N PRO A 208 10.31 -11.22 16.73
CA PRO A 208 10.11 -10.82 18.11
C PRO A 208 11.26 -9.92 18.58
N PRO A 209 11.07 -9.12 19.64
CA PRO A 209 12.20 -8.52 20.33
C PRO A 209 13.22 -9.63 20.61
N GLY A 210 14.51 -9.30 20.48
CA GLY A 210 15.55 -10.18 21.01
C GLY A 210 15.20 -10.52 22.46
N PRO A 211 15.54 -11.72 22.94
CA PRO A 211 15.26 -12.08 24.32
C PRO A 211 15.85 -11.02 25.26
N VAL A 212 15.09 -10.64 26.29
CA VAL A 212 15.54 -9.65 27.27
C VAL A 212 16.58 -10.32 28.16
N ALA A 213 17.80 -9.78 28.18
CA ALA A 213 18.86 -10.34 29.00
C ALA A 213 18.44 -10.24 30.48
N PRO A 214 18.53 -11.31 31.27
CA PRO A 214 18.46 -11.15 32.71
C PRO A 214 19.54 -10.15 33.14
N PRO A 215 19.28 -9.32 34.18
CA PRO A 215 20.27 -8.37 34.64
C PRO A 215 21.59 -9.08 34.95
N ARG A 216 22.70 -8.46 34.55
CA ARG A 216 24.05 -8.94 34.86
C ARG A 216 24.32 -8.75 36.35
N THR A 217 23.88 -9.71 37.15
CA THR A 217 24.00 -9.66 38.62
C THR A 217 25.37 -10.11 39.12
N VAL A 218 26.12 -10.87 38.29
CA VAL A 218 27.47 -11.31 38.61
C VAL A 218 28.47 -10.43 37.86
N PRO A 219 29.33 -9.65 38.56
CA PRO A 219 30.37 -8.87 37.90
C PRO A 219 31.44 -9.78 37.31
N ILE A 220 31.99 -9.37 36.17
CA ILE A 220 33.17 -9.99 35.58
C ILE A 220 34.40 -9.28 36.12
N THR A 221 35.41 -10.04 36.58
CA THR A 221 36.65 -9.47 37.11
C THR A 221 37.48 -8.87 35.98
N ALA A 222 38.30 -7.87 36.29
CA ALA A 222 39.11 -7.19 35.29
C ALA A 222 40.08 -8.14 34.58
N GLU A 223 40.64 -9.11 35.31
CA GLU A 223 41.58 -10.11 34.79
C GLU A 223 40.89 -11.02 33.76
N VAL A 224 39.66 -11.45 34.04
CA VAL A 224 38.89 -12.29 33.11
C VAL A 224 38.43 -11.47 31.91
N ALA A 225 37.98 -10.24 32.12
CA ALA A 225 37.56 -9.35 31.04
C ALA A 225 38.71 -9.02 30.07
N ALA A 226 39.95 -8.96 30.56
CA ALA A 226 41.15 -8.64 29.79
C ALA A 226 41.69 -9.80 28.93
N LEU A 227 41.17 -11.03 29.09
CA LEU A 227 41.56 -12.16 28.24
C LEU A 227 41.20 -11.92 26.76
N ASN A 228 41.87 -12.63 25.85
CA ASN A 228 41.63 -12.50 24.41
C ASN A 228 40.37 -13.25 23.96
N TRP A 229 39.21 -12.71 24.35
CA TRP A 229 37.89 -13.21 23.97
C TRP A 229 37.63 -13.16 22.46
N ALA A 230 38.21 -12.18 21.77
CA ALA A 230 38.12 -12.07 20.31
C ALA A 230 38.88 -13.23 19.63
N GLY A 231 40.05 -13.59 20.14
CA GLY A 231 40.86 -14.72 19.68
C GLY A 231 40.14 -16.06 19.86
N LEU A 232 39.47 -16.25 21.00
CA LEU A 232 38.61 -17.42 21.22
C LEU A 232 37.44 -17.45 20.22
N ALA A 233 36.68 -16.36 20.11
CA ALA A 233 35.53 -16.27 19.20
C ALA A 233 35.90 -16.49 17.72
N ALA A 234 37.04 -15.95 17.29
CA ALA A 234 37.56 -16.15 15.94
C ALA A 234 37.88 -17.62 15.65
N CYS A 235 38.39 -18.36 16.64
CA CYS A 235 38.67 -19.79 16.50
C CYS A 235 37.40 -20.64 16.54
N GLU A 236 36.45 -20.32 17.44
CA GLU A 236 35.22 -21.10 17.64
C GLU A 236 34.22 -20.96 16.50
N SER A 237 33.96 -19.74 16.02
CA SER A 237 32.90 -19.50 15.02
C SER A 237 33.34 -18.61 13.85
N GLY A 238 34.63 -18.28 13.74
CA GLY A 238 35.08 -17.23 12.82
C GLY A 238 34.61 -15.83 13.23
N GLY A 239 34.15 -15.66 14.48
CA GLY A 239 33.56 -14.42 14.97
C GLY A 239 32.09 -14.21 14.58
N ASP A 240 31.40 -15.23 14.07
CA ASP A 240 29.96 -15.15 13.76
C ASP A 240 29.11 -15.38 15.02
N PRO A 241 28.40 -14.36 15.56
CA PRO A 241 27.51 -14.54 16.69
C PRO A 241 26.22 -15.28 16.32
N ARG A 242 25.92 -15.43 15.03
CA ARG A 242 24.73 -16.15 14.53
C ARG A 242 25.05 -17.60 14.13
N ALA A 243 26.28 -18.07 14.35
CA ALA A 243 26.69 -19.43 14.05
C ALA A 243 25.69 -20.44 14.61
N PHE A 244 25.19 -21.33 13.75
CA PHE A 244 24.13 -22.26 14.07
C PHE A 244 24.39 -23.60 13.39
N ASN A 245 24.58 -24.65 14.19
CA ASN A 245 24.66 -26.01 13.68
C ASN A 245 23.32 -26.74 13.93
N PRO A 246 22.49 -26.96 12.90
CA PRO A 246 21.21 -27.66 13.06
C PRO A 246 21.35 -29.13 13.50
N SER A 247 22.52 -29.73 13.32
CA SER A 247 22.80 -31.15 13.60
C SER A 247 23.73 -31.37 14.78
N GLY A 248 24.31 -30.30 15.34
CA GLY A 248 25.35 -30.37 16.37
C GLY A 248 24.97 -29.58 17.61
N PRO A 249 25.61 -29.83 18.76
CA PRO A 249 25.11 -29.32 20.03
C PRO A 249 25.55 -27.88 20.32
N TYR A 250 26.27 -27.22 19.41
CA TYR A 250 27.00 -25.97 19.66
C TYR A 250 26.47 -24.79 18.83
N TYR A 251 26.34 -23.63 19.47
CA TYR A 251 25.69 -22.45 18.89
C TYR A 251 26.38 -21.15 19.29
N GLY A 252 26.32 -20.17 18.41
CA GLY A 252 26.75 -18.79 18.65
C GLY A 252 28.27 -18.58 18.65
N LEU A 253 28.67 -17.38 19.05
CA LEU A 253 30.00 -16.82 18.98
C LEU A 253 31.10 -17.67 19.63
N TYR A 254 30.74 -18.37 20.72
CA TYR A 254 31.66 -19.20 21.51
C TYR A 254 31.31 -20.68 21.44
N GLN A 255 30.48 -21.09 20.47
CA GLN A 255 30.07 -22.48 20.27
C GLN A 255 29.58 -23.14 21.57
N PHE A 256 28.71 -22.45 22.31
CA PHE A 256 28.14 -22.96 23.54
C PHE A 256 27.29 -24.21 23.30
N SER A 257 27.42 -25.21 24.18
CA SER A 257 26.36 -26.20 24.32
C SER A 257 25.12 -25.60 25.00
N LEU A 258 23.93 -26.07 24.65
CA LEU A 258 22.69 -25.60 25.29
C LEU A 258 22.69 -25.75 26.83
N PRO A 259 23.14 -26.89 27.41
CA PRO A 259 23.23 -27.01 28.86
C PRO A 259 24.19 -26.00 29.50
N MET A 260 25.35 -25.72 28.88
CA MET A 260 26.31 -24.76 29.43
C MET A 260 25.81 -23.32 29.30
N TRP A 261 25.14 -23.00 28.19
CA TRP A 261 24.46 -21.72 28.01
C TRP A 261 23.43 -21.48 29.12
N GLN A 262 22.59 -22.49 29.39
CA GLN A 262 21.60 -22.45 30.46
C GLN A 262 22.24 -22.37 31.85
N ALA A 263 23.36 -23.06 32.07
CA ALA A 263 24.08 -23.03 33.34
C ALA A 263 24.48 -21.60 33.71
N VAL A 264 24.96 -20.79 32.75
CA VAL A 264 25.28 -19.37 32.98
C VAL A 264 24.07 -18.43 32.88
N GLY A 265 22.85 -18.97 32.90
CA GLY A 265 21.58 -18.24 32.94
C GLY A 265 21.03 -17.84 31.57
N GLY A 266 21.54 -18.45 30.50
CA GLY A 266 21.09 -18.18 29.13
C GLY A 266 19.77 -18.86 28.86
N THR A 267 18.91 -18.25 28.05
CA THR A 267 17.66 -18.87 27.57
C THR A 267 17.70 -19.02 26.06
N SER A 268 16.86 -19.90 25.51
CA SER A 268 16.86 -20.24 24.07
C SER A 268 18.25 -20.68 23.58
N THR A 269 18.56 -20.49 22.29
CA THR A 269 19.89 -20.76 21.73
C THR A 269 20.77 -19.50 21.76
N PRO A 270 22.09 -19.62 22.03
CA PRO A 270 23.04 -18.51 22.06
C PRO A 270 23.00 -17.58 20.83
N ASN A 271 22.80 -18.13 19.64
CA ASN A 271 22.82 -17.41 18.37
C ASN A 271 21.66 -16.40 18.18
N LEU A 272 20.67 -16.40 19.07
CA LEU A 272 19.60 -15.40 19.12
C LEU A 272 19.98 -14.15 19.93
N TRP A 273 21.11 -14.18 20.63
CA TRP A 273 21.56 -13.12 21.53
C TRP A 273 22.66 -12.27 20.89
N PRO A 274 22.76 -10.97 21.24
CA PRO A 274 23.84 -10.12 20.75
C PRO A 274 25.20 -10.64 21.23
N ALA A 275 26.25 -10.38 20.44
CA ALA A 275 27.63 -10.82 20.72
C ALA A 275 28.10 -10.44 22.14
N GLU A 276 27.73 -9.25 22.60
CA GLU A 276 28.06 -8.77 23.95
C GLU A 276 27.50 -9.67 25.05
N GLU A 277 26.26 -10.13 24.90
CA GLU A 277 25.61 -11.01 25.88
C GLU A 277 26.23 -12.41 25.85
N GLN A 278 26.59 -12.90 24.66
CA GLN A 278 27.32 -14.15 24.53
C GLN A 278 28.71 -14.06 25.19
N THR A 279 29.39 -12.91 25.07
CA THR A 279 30.72 -12.64 25.65
C THR A 279 30.65 -12.58 27.17
N TYR A 280 29.68 -11.84 27.73
CA TYR A 280 29.45 -11.79 29.17
C TYR A 280 29.27 -13.19 29.77
N ARG A 281 28.50 -14.04 29.08
CA ARG A 281 28.23 -15.40 29.53
C ARG A 281 29.42 -16.34 29.40
N ALA A 282 30.26 -16.15 28.38
CA ALA A 282 31.53 -16.87 28.25
C ALA A 282 32.50 -16.51 29.37
N GLN A 283 32.61 -15.22 29.70
CA GLN A 283 33.36 -14.72 30.85
C GLN A 283 32.82 -15.27 32.18
N LEU A 284 31.50 -15.27 32.35
CA LEU A 284 30.84 -15.81 33.54
C LEU A 284 31.09 -17.32 33.66
N LEU A 285 31.06 -18.06 32.55
CA LEU A 285 31.36 -19.48 32.53
C LEU A 285 32.81 -19.73 32.98
N TYR A 286 33.76 -19.00 32.40
CA TYR A 286 35.18 -19.08 32.75
C TYR A 286 35.41 -18.81 34.25
N GLN A 287 34.75 -17.79 34.82
CA GLN A 287 34.79 -17.51 36.26
C GLN A 287 34.22 -18.65 37.09
N ARG A 288 33.06 -19.20 36.71
CA ARG A 288 32.41 -20.29 37.46
C ARG A 288 33.23 -21.57 37.47
N VAL A 289 33.96 -21.84 36.39
CA VAL A 289 34.90 -22.97 36.33
C VAL A 289 36.28 -22.63 36.88
N ALA A 290 36.45 -21.46 37.52
CA ALA A 290 37.70 -20.96 38.09
C ALA A 290 38.88 -21.03 37.11
N GLY A 291 38.64 -20.60 35.87
CA GLY A 291 39.63 -20.58 34.80
C GLY A 291 39.97 -21.94 34.17
N ARG A 292 39.31 -23.03 34.57
CA ARG A 292 39.47 -24.37 33.95
C ARG A 292 38.72 -24.46 32.63
N TRP A 293 39.22 -23.75 31.62
CA TRP A 293 38.62 -23.63 30.29
C TRP A 293 38.71 -24.90 29.45
N GLN A 294 39.63 -25.83 29.75
CA GLN A 294 39.95 -26.99 28.90
C GLN A 294 38.75 -27.90 28.62
N GLY A 295 37.81 -28.01 29.57
CA GLY A 295 36.57 -28.76 29.37
C GLY A 295 35.47 -27.99 28.64
N GLN A 296 35.61 -26.66 28.51
CA GLN A 296 34.63 -25.78 27.88
C GLN A 296 35.00 -25.47 26.43
N TRP A 297 36.30 -25.22 26.19
CA TRP A 297 36.88 -24.90 24.89
C TRP A 297 38.17 -25.70 24.68
N PRO A 298 38.09 -27.03 24.51
CA PRO A 298 39.29 -27.90 24.46
C PRO A 298 40.24 -27.58 23.32
N HIS A 299 39.73 -27.10 22.19
CA HIS A 299 40.54 -26.83 20.99
C HIS A 299 40.96 -25.36 20.89
N CYS A 300 40.06 -24.43 21.19
CA CYS A 300 40.33 -23.01 21.00
C CYS A 300 40.62 -22.24 22.28
N GLY A 301 40.44 -22.82 23.47
CA GLY A 301 40.57 -22.08 24.74
C GLY A 301 41.98 -21.52 25.02
N ALA A 302 43.02 -22.09 24.41
CA ALA A 302 44.37 -21.51 24.45
C ALA A 302 44.44 -20.09 23.84
N ARG A 303 43.52 -19.75 22.92
CA ARG A 303 43.42 -18.42 22.31
C ARG A 303 43.05 -17.31 23.29
N LEU A 304 42.58 -17.65 24.50
CA LEU A 304 42.33 -16.66 25.56
C LEU A 304 43.62 -15.97 26.04
N PHE A 305 44.78 -16.56 25.77
CA PHE A 305 46.09 -16.12 26.26
C PHE A 305 47.08 -15.75 25.15
N SER A 306 46.60 -15.72 23.89
CA SER A 306 47.40 -15.34 22.72
C SER A 306 47.25 -13.87 22.36
#